data_AF-M6D0H5-F1
#
_entry.id   AF-M6D0H5-F1
#
_cell.length_a   1.000
_cell.length_b   1.000
_cell.length_c   1.000
_cell.angle_alpha   90.00
_cell.angle_beta   90.00
_cell.angle_gamma   90.00
#
_symmetry.space_group_name_H-M   'P 1'
#
loop_
_entity.id
_entity.type
_entity.pdbx_description
1 polymer ?
#
loop_
_entity_poly.entity_id
_entity_poly.type
_entity_poly.pdbx_seq_one_letter_code
_entity_poly.pdbx_strand_id
1 'polypeptide(L)'
;MPEHLSEWWGPDGFTLTTKRMDFINGGIWEFIMHGPDGHDYKNMIQFTDIKEPHHIYYKHLGDGEGDQDVHFESKIIFEKVGEGTNLIMEQIFPSKEELERVNGKYGAIEGAKQHIGNLAKYLETLK
;
A
#
# COMPACT_ATOMS: atom_id res chain seq x y z
N MET A 1 15.15 -6.54 0.98
CA MET A 1 13.82 -6.21 1.56
C MET A 1 13.06 -5.15 0.74
N PRO A 2 13.66 -4.02 0.30
CA PRO A 2 12.94 -3.07 -0.59
C PRO A 2 12.74 -3.56 -2.03
N GLU A 3 13.64 -4.42 -2.51
CA GLU A 3 13.75 -4.80 -3.93
C GLU A 3 12.50 -5.46 -4.51
N HIS A 4 11.72 -6.20 -3.72
CA HIS A 4 10.50 -6.83 -4.22
C HIS A 4 9.32 -5.85 -4.26
N LEU A 5 9.23 -4.92 -3.31
CA LEU A 5 8.09 -4.01 -3.22
C LEU A 5 8.03 -3.06 -4.42
N SER A 6 9.17 -2.58 -4.93
CA SER A 6 9.22 -1.72 -6.11
C SER A 6 8.67 -2.38 -7.39
N GLU A 7 8.66 -3.71 -7.46
CA GLU A 7 8.27 -4.45 -8.67
C GLU A 7 6.75 -4.57 -8.85
N TRP A 8 5.98 -4.42 -7.77
CA TRP A 8 4.52 -4.64 -7.81
C TRP A 8 3.71 -3.61 -7.03
N TRP A 9 4.32 -2.84 -6.13
CA TRP A 9 3.62 -1.85 -5.33
C TRP A 9 3.36 -0.56 -6.14
N GLY A 10 2.19 -0.50 -6.75
CA GLY A 10 1.69 0.68 -7.45
C GLY A 10 0.46 0.31 -8.28
N PRO A 11 -0.48 1.24 -8.52
CA PRO A 11 -1.39 1.14 -9.65
C PRO A 11 -0.59 1.09 -10.97
N ASP A 12 -1.23 0.61 -12.03
CA ASP A 12 -0.56 0.48 -13.33
C ASP A 12 -0.08 1.85 -13.85
N GLY A 13 1.15 1.89 -14.37
CA GLY A 13 1.78 3.12 -14.87
C GLY A 13 2.43 4.00 -13.81
N PHE A 14 2.31 3.66 -12.53
CA PHE A 14 3.07 4.31 -11.46
C PHE A 14 4.43 3.65 -11.28
N THR A 15 5.43 4.44 -10.85
CA THR A 15 6.70 3.92 -10.33
C THR A 15 6.91 4.37 -8.88
N LEU A 16 7.77 3.66 -8.15
CA LEU A 16 7.92 3.81 -6.72
C LEU A 16 9.37 4.12 -6.34
N THR A 17 9.59 5.24 -5.64
CA THR A 17 10.87 5.53 -4.98
C THR A 17 10.70 5.43 -3.48
N THR A 18 11.33 4.44 -2.84
CA THR A 18 11.43 4.38 -1.38
C THR A 18 12.54 5.31 -0.89
N LYS A 19 12.21 6.25 0.00
CA LYS A 19 13.19 7.14 0.65
C LYS A 19 13.78 6.50 1.90
N ARG A 20 12.92 5.92 2.73
CA ARG A 20 13.28 5.22 3.97
C ARG A 20 12.22 4.18 4.29
N MET A 21 12.63 3.01 4.77
CA MET A 21 11.70 1.98 5.23
C MET A 21 12.27 1.28 6.46
N ASP A 22 11.59 1.48 7.60
CA ASP A 22 11.83 0.74 8.84
C ASP A 22 10.70 -0.28 9.00
N PHE A 23 10.88 -1.49 8.46
CA PHE A 23 9.86 -2.54 8.47
C PHE A 23 9.81 -3.28 9.82
N ILE A 24 9.36 -2.58 10.86
CA ILE A 24 9.18 -3.07 12.23
C ILE A 24 7.93 -2.43 12.85
N ASN A 25 7.41 -2.99 13.95
CA ASN A 25 6.30 -2.37 14.69
C ASN A 25 6.68 -0.95 15.16
N GLY A 26 5.85 0.03 14.81
CA GLY A 26 6.07 1.46 15.04
C GLY A 26 6.97 2.14 14.00
N GLY A 27 7.57 1.37 13.07
CA GLY A 27 8.45 1.89 12.02
C GLY A 27 7.71 2.64 10.92
N ILE A 28 8.46 3.43 10.16
CA ILE A 28 7.95 4.33 9.11
C ILE A 28 8.44 3.87 7.74
N TRP A 29 7.55 3.96 6.75
CA TRP A 29 7.92 3.90 5.35
C TRP A 29 7.53 5.19 4.64
N GLU A 30 8.55 5.91 4.16
CA GLU A 30 8.43 7.11 3.35
C GLU A 30 8.76 6.77 1.89
N PHE A 31 7.84 7.07 0.98
CA PHE A 31 8.01 6.80 -0.43
C PHE A 31 7.32 7.84 -1.31
N ILE A 32 7.74 7.88 -2.57
CA ILE A 32 7.11 8.69 -3.61
C ILE A 32 6.53 7.74 -4.64
N MET A 33 5.25 7.93 -4.95
CA MET A 33 4.61 7.34 -6.11
C MET A 33 4.67 8.35 -7.25
N HIS A 34 5.32 7.98 -8.34
CA HIS A 34 5.43 8.82 -9.53
C HIS A 34 4.30 8.43 -10.49
N GLY A 35 3.34 9.33 -10.69
CA GLY A 35 2.22 9.13 -11.58
C GLY A 35 2.64 9.22 -13.07
N PRO A 36 1.91 8.54 -13.97
CA PRO A 36 2.16 8.63 -15.41
C PRO A 36 1.85 10.03 -15.98
N ASP A 37 1.15 10.86 -15.22
CA ASP A 37 0.88 12.28 -15.50
C ASP A 37 2.07 13.20 -15.17
N GLY A 38 3.15 12.64 -14.59
CA GLY A 38 4.34 13.36 -14.15
C GLY A 38 4.21 13.99 -12.76
N HIS A 39 3.13 13.69 -12.02
CA HIS A 39 2.98 14.16 -10.65
C HIS A 39 3.64 13.21 -9.64
N ASP A 40 4.31 13.80 -8.64
CA ASP A 40 4.95 13.06 -7.55
C ASP A 40 4.06 13.11 -6.31
N TYR A 41 3.54 11.95 -5.92
CA TYR A 41 2.74 11.79 -4.71
C TYR A 41 3.63 11.30 -3.58
N LYS A 42 3.96 12.21 -2.65
CA LYS A 42 4.65 11.84 -1.40
C LYS A 42 3.69 11.07 -0.50
N ASN A 43 4.19 9.99 0.07
CA ASN A 43 3.43 9.14 0.97
C ASN A 43 4.28 8.75 2.18
N MET A 44 3.65 8.71 3.34
CA MET A 44 4.20 8.18 4.57
C MET A 44 3.22 7.19 5.17
N ILE A 45 3.71 6.01 5.55
CA ILE A 45 2.94 5.05 6.34
C ILE A 45 3.68 4.71 7.63
N GLN A 46 2.90 4.36 8.66
CA GLN A 46 3.42 3.81 9.91
C GLN A 46 2.93 2.38 10.07
N PHE A 47 3.86 1.43 10.21
CA PHE A 47 3.54 0.05 10.53
C PHE A 47 3.09 -0.04 11.99
N THR A 48 1.86 -0.48 12.22
CA THR A 48 1.29 -0.56 13.57
C THR A 48 1.46 -1.95 14.17
N ASP A 49 1.37 -3.00 13.35
CA ASP A 49 1.62 -4.37 13.79
C ASP A 49 2.01 -5.27 12.62
N ILE A 50 3.11 -6.00 12.77
CA ILE A 50 3.68 -6.92 11.80
C ILE A 50 3.88 -8.24 12.53
N LYS A 51 3.26 -9.30 12.01
CA LYS A 51 3.43 -10.65 12.52
C LYS A 51 3.64 -11.59 11.35
N GLU A 52 4.87 -12.01 11.13
CA GLU A 52 5.17 -13.00 10.10
C GLU A 52 4.57 -14.39 10.43
N PRO A 53 4.08 -15.16 9.45
CA PRO A 53 3.68 -14.77 8.09
C PRO A 53 2.21 -14.31 8.01
N HIS A 54 1.61 -13.89 9.13
CA HIS A 54 0.17 -13.77 9.33
C HIS A 54 -0.41 -12.43 8.85
N HIS A 55 0.20 -11.30 9.21
CA HIS A 55 -0.38 -9.99 8.88
C HIS A 55 0.60 -8.83 8.91
N ILE A 56 0.22 -7.75 8.22
CA ILE A 56 0.85 -6.44 8.23
C ILE A 56 -0.26 -5.39 8.34
N TYR A 57 -0.25 -4.63 9.43
CA TYR A 57 -1.16 -3.52 9.68
C TYR A 57 -0.39 -2.21 9.63
N TYR A 58 -0.98 -1.18 9.01
CA TYR A 58 -0.37 0.13 8.92
C TYR A 58 -1.40 1.26 8.88
N LYS A 59 -0.94 2.48 9.16
CA LYS A 59 -1.69 3.72 8.92
C LYS A 59 -1.06 4.47 7.76
N HIS A 60 -1.88 4.90 6.81
CA HIS A 60 -1.49 5.86 5.79
C HIS A 60 -1.58 7.27 6.36
N LEU A 61 -0.49 8.02 6.40
CA LEU A 61 -0.37 9.30 7.11
C LEU A 61 -0.35 10.51 6.17
N GLY A 62 -0.67 10.32 4.90
CA GLY A 62 -0.59 11.37 3.88
C GLY A 62 0.87 11.59 3.45
N ASP A 63 1.29 12.83 3.31
CA ASP A 63 2.65 13.16 2.84
C ASP A 63 3.73 13.16 3.94
N GLY A 64 3.32 13.05 5.20
CA GLY A 64 4.21 13.10 6.37
C GLY A 64 4.72 14.50 6.77
N GLU A 65 4.37 15.54 6.01
CA GLU A 65 4.71 16.96 6.26
C GLU A 65 3.50 17.75 6.83
N GLY A 66 2.43 17.03 7.20
CA GLY A 66 1.23 17.59 7.81
C GLY A 66 0.03 17.67 6.86
N ASP A 67 0.21 17.33 5.57
CA ASP A 67 -0.89 17.13 4.66
C ASP A 67 -1.42 15.69 4.81
N GLN A 68 -2.61 15.58 5.39
CA GLN A 68 -3.33 14.33 5.60
C GLN A 68 -4.37 14.06 4.50
N ASP A 69 -4.18 14.61 3.29
CA ASP A 69 -5.16 14.48 2.20
C ASP A 69 -5.54 13.02 1.89
N VAL A 70 -4.70 12.04 2.22
CA VAL A 70 -5.08 10.62 2.21
C VAL A 70 -4.70 9.96 3.54
N HIS A 71 -5.71 9.72 4.39
CA HIS A 71 -5.56 9.03 5.67
C HIS A 71 -6.52 7.84 5.79
N PHE A 72 -5.97 6.65 6.02
CA PHE A 72 -6.73 5.43 6.28
C PHE A 72 -5.86 4.42 7.05
N GLU A 73 -6.50 3.43 7.67
CA GLU A 73 -5.80 2.27 8.21
C GLU A 73 -5.90 1.12 7.20
N SER A 74 -4.84 0.33 7.05
CA SER A 74 -4.85 -0.86 6.22
C SER A 74 -4.50 -2.10 7.02
N LYS A 75 -5.24 -3.17 6.73
CA LYS A 75 -4.96 -4.51 7.24
C LYS A 75 -4.68 -5.44 6.07
N ILE A 76 -3.48 -5.97 6.01
CA ILE A 76 -3.11 -7.05 5.09
C ILE A 76 -3.00 -8.33 5.91
N ILE A 77 -3.83 -9.32 5.58
CA ILE A 77 -3.91 -10.60 6.27
C ILE A 77 -3.60 -11.71 5.29
N PHE A 78 -2.79 -12.67 5.73
CA PHE A 78 -2.38 -13.83 4.96
C PHE A 78 -2.93 -15.09 5.64
N GLU A 79 -3.77 -15.81 4.92
CA GLU A 79 -4.36 -17.05 5.40
C GLU A 79 -3.93 -18.21 4.50
N LYS A 80 -3.40 -19.28 5.10
CA LYS A 80 -3.05 -20.49 4.35
C LYS A 80 -4.32 -21.16 3.81
N VAL A 81 -4.32 -21.47 2.51
CA VAL A 81 -5.41 -22.20 1.85
C VAL A 81 -4.84 -23.30 0.95
N GLY A 82 -4.95 -24.56 1.38
CA GLY A 82 -4.32 -25.68 0.68
C GLY A 82 -2.80 -25.48 0.53
N GLU A 83 -2.33 -25.43 -0.71
CA GLU A 83 -0.93 -25.13 -1.08
C GLU A 83 -0.67 -23.63 -1.32
N GLY A 84 -1.72 -22.80 -1.31
CA GLY A 84 -1.66 -21.36 -1.57
C GLY A 84 -1.87 -20.49 -0.34
N THR A 85 -1.98 -19.19 -0.58
CA THR A 85 -2.29 -18.17 0.43
C THR A 85 -3.42 -17.27 -0.08
N ASN A 86 -4.45 -17.08 0.74
CA ASN A 86 -5.39 -15.99 0.57
C ASN A 86 -4.77 -14.72 1.16
N LEU A 87 -4.70 -13.67 0.35
CA LEU A 87 -4.32 -12.34 0.79
C LEU A 87 -5.59 -11.48 0.85
N ILE A 88 -5.88 -10.96 2.03
CA ILE A 88 -7.01 -10.05 2.27
C ILE A 88 -6.42 -8.67 2.58
N MET A 89 -6.80 -7.66 1.80
CA MET A 89 -6.44 -6.27 2.05
C MET A 89 -7.70 -5.47 2.36
N GLU A 90 -7.82 -4.99 3.59
CA GLU A 90 -8.87 -4.08 4.03
C GLU A 90 -8.30 -2.68 4.19
N GLN A 91 -9.00 -1.67 3.67
CA GLN A 91 -8.67 -0.26 3.85
C GLN A 91 -9.84 0.43 4.55
N ILE A 92 -9.57 0.98 5.73
CA ILE A 92 -10.57 1.53 6.64
C ILE A 92 -10.41 3.05 6.66
N PHE A 93 -11.36 3.74 6.04
CA PHE A 93 -11.40 5.19 5.99
C PHE A 93 -12.14 5.77 7.21
N PRO A 94 -11.83 7.02 7.63
CA PRO A 94 -12.49 7.66 8.77
C PRO A 94 -14.01 7.83 8.60
N SER A 95 -14.47 8.03 7.36
CA SER A 95 -15.88 8.12 7.02
C SER A 95 -16.15 7.66 5.59
N LYS A 96 -17.42 7.49 5.26
CA LYS A 96 -17.86 7.20 3.89
C LYS A 96 -17.51 8.35 2.94
N GLU A 97 -17.69 9.58 3.38
CA GLU A 97 -17.41 10.79 2.59
C GLU A 97 -15.92 10.87 2.24
N GLU A 98 -15.02 10.50 3.15
CA GLU A 98 -13.59 10.46 2.87
C GLU A 98 -13.23 9.35 1.87
N LEU A 99 -13.82 8.16 1.99
CA LEU A 99 -13.66 7.11 0.98
C LEU A 99 -14.13 7.60 -0.39
N GLU A 100 -15.32 8.21 -0.48
CA GLU A 100 -15.88 8.71 -1.73
C GLU A 100 -15.02 9.83 -2.33
N ARG A 101 -14.51 10.75 -1.49
CA ARG A 101 -13.63 11.85 -1.90
C ARG A 101 -12.30 11.32 -2.44
N VAL A 102 -11.62 10.46 -1.68
CA VAL A 102 -10.33 9.88 -2.08
C VAL A 102 -10.50 9.02 -3.33
N ASN A 103 -11.57 8.23 -3.43
CA ASN A 103 -11.85 7.45 -4.63
C ASN A 103 -12.18 8.33 -5.84
N GLY A 104 -12.98 9.38 -5.67
CA GLY A 104 -13.32 10.30 -6.76
C GLY A 104 -12.12 11.10 -7.27
N LYS A 105 -11.22 11.50 -6.37
CA LYS A 105 -10.03 12.30 -6.70
C LYS A 105 -8.88 11.45 -7.24
N TYR A 106 -8.66 10.26 -6.70
CA TYR A 106 -7.46 9.45 -6.95
C TYR A 106 -7.73 8.04 -7.49
N GLY A 107 -8.98 7.60 -7.58
CA GLY A 107 -9.31 6.25 -8.04
C GLY A 107 -8.85 5.14 -7.07
N ALA A 108 -8.77 5.43 -5.77
CA ALA A 108 -8.14 4.56 -4.77
C ALA A 108 -8.69 3.12 -4.74
N ILE A 109 -9.98 2.90 -5.02
CA ILE A 109 -10.56 1.55 -5.03
C ILE A 109 -9.98 0.71 -6.17
N GLU A 110 -9.87 1.28 -7.38
CA GLU A 110 -9.26 0.56 -8.49
C GLU A 110 -7.74 0.45 -8.34
N GLY A 111 -7.08 1.48 -7.81
CA GLY A 111 -5.67 1.41 -7.44
C GLY A 111 -5.38 0.27 -6.48
N ALA A 112 -6.20 0.08 -5.44
CA ALA A 112 -6.10 -1.04 -4.50
C ALA A 112 -6.21 -2.42 -5.18
N LYS A 113 -7.15 -2.59 -6.12
CA LYS A 113 -7.27 -3.85 -6.88
C LYS A 113 -6.06 -4.10 -7.76
N GLN A 114 -5.53 -3.05 -8.40
CA GLN A 114 -4.33 -3.14 -9.22
C GLN A 114 -3.10 -3.53 -8.40
N HIS A 115 -2.92 -2.99 -7.19
CA HIS A 115 -1.85 -3.41 -6.28
C HIS A 115 -1.82 -4.94 -6.07
N ILE A 116 -2.97 -5.54 -5.75
CA ILE A 116 -3.08 -6.99 -5.52
C ILE A 116 -2.89 -7.77 -6.84
N GLY A 117 -3.45 -7.28 -7.94
CA GLY A 117 -3.26 -7.89 -9.26
C GLY A 117 -1.79 -7.89 -9.71
N ASN A 118 -1.06 -6.81 -9.42
CA ASN A 118 0.36 -6.69 -9.76
C ASN A 118 1.22 -7.60 -8.87
N LEU A 119 0.89 -7.76 -7.59
CA LEU A 119 1.52 -8.78 -6.74
C LEU A 119 1.33 -10.18 -7.32
N ALA A 120 0.11 -10.52 -7.76
CA ALA A 120 -0.16 -11.84 -8.33
C ALA A 120 0.70 -12.10 -9.58
N LYS A 121 0.79 -11.14 -10.51
CA LYS A 121 1.67 -11.21 -11.69
C LYS A 121 3.14 -11.34 -11.29
N TYR A 122 3.59 -10.55 -10.31
CA TYR A 122 4.96 -10.57 -9.85
C TYR A 122 5.37 -11.93 -9.28
N LEU A 123 4.50 -12.56 -8.48
CA LEU A 123 4.74 -13.90 -7.94
C LEU A 123 4.89 -14.98 -9.02
N GLU A 124 4.30 -14.80 -10.21
CA GLU A 124 4.52 -15.71 -11.34
C GLU A 124 5.96 -15.64 -11.90
N THR A 125 6.65 -14.51 -11.71
CA THR A 125 8.04 -14.32 -12.16
C THR A 125 9.07 -14.91 -11.20
N LEU A 126 8.67 -15.23 -9.97
CA LEU A 126 9.54 -15.82 -8.93
C LEU A 126 9.55 -17.36 -8.95
N LYS A 127 8.91 -17.97 -9.95
CA LYS A 127 8.85 -19.43 -10.12
C LYS A 127 10.09 -20.01 -10.78
#